data_AF-A0A968RZB5-F1
#
_entry.id   AF-A0A968RZB5-F1
#
_cell.length_a   1.000
_cell.length_b   1.000
_cell.length_c   1.000
_cell.angle_alpha   90.00
_cell.angle_beta   90.00
_cell.angle_gamma   90.00
#
_symmetry.space_group_name_H-M   'P 1'
#
loop_
_entity.id
_entity.type
_entity.pdbx_description
1 polymer ?
#
loop_
_entity_poly.entity_id
_entity_poly.type
_entity_poly.pdbx_seq_one_letter_code
_entity_poly.pdbx_strand_id
1 'polypeptide(L)'
;MQSPLEILIRASVKNPLQEEINAIEGIFTKREFKKGEVFKKSDSISKALAFILEGSAREYLLNSKGDEITSFIIEKIIFLRIW
;
A
#
# COMPACT_ATOMS: atom_id res chain seq x y z
N MET A 1 -16.04 15.57 0.35
CA MET A 1 -14.76 15.53 -0.38
C MET A 1 -14.50 14.07 -0.70
N GLN A 2 -14.15 13.72 -1.95
CA GLN A 2 -13.94 12.32 -2.33
C GLN A 2 -12.69 11.78 -1.64
N SER A 3 -12.72 10.50 -1.23
CA SER A 3 -11.54 9.85 -0.66
C SER A 3 -10.52 9.54 -1.77
N PRO A 4 -9.21 9.41 -1.45
CA PRO A 4 -8.22 8.96 -2.44
C PRO A 4 -8.55 7.60 -3.06
N LEU A 5 -9.18 6.70 -2.31
CA LEU A 5 -9.63 5.39 -2.81
C LEU A 5 -10.81 5.54 -3.77
N GLU A 6 -11.78 6.41 -3.47
CA GLU A 6 -12.87 6.73 -4.39
C GLU A 6 -12.33 7.29 -5.73
N ILE A 7 -11.38 8.22 -5.66
CA ILE A 7 -10.74 8.79 -6.86
C ILE A 7 -10.12 7.68 -7.71
N LEU A 8 -9.40 6.75 -7.07
CA LEU A 8 -8.80 5.61 -7.76
C LEU A 8 -9.85 4.68 -8.39
N ILE A 9 -10.90 4.33 -7.65
CA ILE A 9 -11.97 3.44 -8.16
C ILE A 9 -12.63 4.06 -9.38
N ARG A 10 -12.98 5.35 -9.33
CA ARG A 10 -13.58 6.07 -10.45
C ARG A 10 -12.66 6.23 -11.65
N ALA A 11 -11.33 6.28 -11.43
CA ALA A 11 -10.35 6.28 -12.51
C ALA A 11 -10.15 4.90 -13.16
N SER A 12 -10.38 3.83 -12.39
CA SER A 12 -10.07 2.44 -12.81
C SER A 12 -11.28 1.66 -13.30
N VAL A 13 -12.48 2.04 -12.87
CA VAL A 13 -13.75 1.36 -13.16
C VAL A 13 -14.65 2.32 -13.93
N LYS A 14 -15.27 1.85 -15.01
CA LYS A 14 -16.20 2.65 -15.79
C LYS A 14 -17.55 2.72 -15.07
N ASN A 15 -17.99 3.93 -14.74
CA ASN A 15 -19.30 4.21 -14.12
C ASN A 15 -19.61 3.40 -12.85
N PRO A 16 -18.73 3.37 -11.83
CA PRO A 16 -19.00 2.64 -10.59
C PRO A 16 -20.20 3.26 -9.87
N LEU A 17 -21.09 2.41 -9.35
CA LEU A 17 -22.20 2.84 -8.52
C LEU A 17 -21.67 3.27 -7.14
N GLN A 18 -22.37 4.21 -6.51
CA GLN A 18 -21.94 4.72 -5.19
C GLN A 18 -21.92 3.61 -4.13
N GLU A 19 -22.85 2.67 -4.19
CA GLU A 19 -22.93 1.54 -3.27
C GLU A 19 -21.72 0.60 -3.38
N GLU A 20 -21.22 0.38 -4.61
CA GLU A 20 -20.02 -0.44 -4.85
C GLU A 20 -18.76 0.23 -4.28
N ILE A 21 -18.63 1.54 -4.44
CA ILE A 21 -17.54 2.33 -3.85
C ILE A 21 -17.57 2.20 -2.33
N ASN A 22 -18.74 2.43 -1.72
CA ASN A 22 -18.89 2.34 -0.27
C ASN A 22 -18.58 0.93 0.25
N ALA A 23 -18.98 -0.11 -0.49
CA ALA A 23 -18.68 -1.50 -0.14
C ALA A 23 -17.18 -1.78 -0.17
N ILE A 24 -16.44 -1.29 -1.19
CA ILE A 24 -14.99 -1.44 -1.28
C ILE A 24 -14.29 -0.67 -0.16
N GLU A 25 -14.71 0.57 0.10
CA GLU A 25 -14.15 1.38 1.19
C GLU A 25 -14.34 0.72 2.57
N GLY A 26 -15.45 -0.01 2.77
CA GLY A 26 -15.70 -0.77 3.99
C GLY A 26 -14.77 -1.98 4.20
N ILE A 27 -14.08 -2.46 3.16
CA ILE A 27 -13.14 -3.59 3.24
C ILE A 27 -11.74 -3.12 3.67
N PHE A 28 -11.34 -1.92 3.24
CA PHE A 28 -9.98 -1.41 3.44
C PHE A 28 -9.88 -0.48 4.65
N THR A 29 -8.79 -0.62 5.41
CA THR A 29 -8.44 0.33 6.47
C THR A 29 -7.31 1.22 5.99
N LYS A 30 -7.52 2.55 5.97
CA LYS A 30 -6.47 3.52 5.66
C LYS A 30 -5.39 3.49 6.76
N ARG A 31 -4.13 3.44 6.35
CA ARG A 31 -2.97 3.67 7.22
C ARG A 31 -2.05 4.71 6.61
N GLU A 32 -1.46 5.52 7.46
CA GLU A 32 -0.52 6.57 7.09
C GLU A 32 0.82 6.28 7.76
N PHE A 33 1.91 6.54 7.04
CA PHE A 33 3.26 6.31 7.51
C PHE A 33 4.09 7.56 7.26
N LYS A 34 5.01 7.85 8.17
CA LYS A 34 5.98 8.93 7.97
C LYS A 34 7.12 8.47 7.06
N LYS A 35 7.79 9.43 6.42
CA LYS A 35 9.00 9.14 5.63
C LYS A 35 10.04 8.42 6.51
N GLY A 36 10.50 7.26 6.03
CA GLY A 36 11.47 6.42 6.74
C GLY A 36 10.86 5.47 7.77
N GLU A 37 9.54 5.52 7.98
CA GLU A 37 8.86 4.58 8.88
C GLU A 37 8.79 3.18 8.27
N VAL A 38 9.12 2.17 9.07
CA VAL A 38 9.07 0.76 8.67
C VAL A 38 7.66 0.22 8.91
N PHE A 39 6.95 -0.11 7.82
CA PHE A 39 5.60 -0.68 7.89
C PHE A 39 5.59 -2.23 7.92
N LYS A 40 6.70 -2.88 7.59
CA LYS A 40 6.89 -4.34 7.66
C LYS A 40 8.36 -4.69 7.85
N LYS A 41 8.64 -5.70 8.68
CA LYS A 41 9.97 -6.29 8.81
C LYS A 41 10.06 -7.59 8.01
N SER A 42 11.28 -7.98 7.62
CA SER A 42 11.49 -9.17 6.79
C SER A 42 11.13 -10.47 7.52
N ASP A 43 11.19 -10.48 8.85
CA ASP A 43 10.90 -11.61 9.73
C ASP A 43 9.43 -11.68 10.19
N SER A 44 8.56 -10.77 9.74
CA SER A 44 7.13 -10.80 10.10
C SER A 44 6.27 -11.61 9.11
N ILE A 45 5.36 -12.42 9.66
CA ILE A 45 4.36 -13.16 8.90
C ILE A 45 3.30 -12.19 8.40
N SER A 46 3.14 -12.06 7.08
CA SER A 46 2.11 -11.20 6.47
C SER A 46 0.68 -11.70 6.72
N LYS A 47 -0.17 -10.82 7.22
CA LYS A 47 -1.58 -11.05 7.57
C LYS A 47 -2.55 -10.24 6.72
N ALA A 48 -2.04 -9.27 5.95
CA ALA A 48 -2.86 -8.41 5.12
C ALA A 48 -2.22 -8.14 3.75
N LEU A 49 -3.08 -7.84 2.78
CA LEU A 49 -2.68 -7.23 1.52
C LEU A 49 -2.99 -5.73 1.59
N ALA A 50 -2.10 -4.91 1.05
CA ALA A 50 -2.30 -3.47 0.94
C ALA A 50 -1.83 -2.97 -0.41
N PHE A 51 -2.10 -1.71 -0.70
CA PHE A 51 -1.59 -1.01 -1.87
C PHE A 51 -1.31 0.44 -1.49
N ILE A 52 -0.45 1.10 -2.26
CA ILE A 52 -0.09 2.49 -2.04
C ILE A 52 -1.13 3.37 -2.74
N LEU A 53 -1.84 4.18 -1.96
CA LEU A 53 -2.73 5.24 -2.47
C LEU A 53 -1.94 6.48 -2.89
N GLU A 54 -0.91 6.84 -2.11
CA GLU A 54 -0.07 8.02 -2.32
C GLU A 54 1.33 7.79 -1.74
N GLY A 55 2.36 8.32 -2.40
CA GLY A 55 3.75 8.23 -1.97
C GLY A 55 4.51 7.05 -2.58
N SER A 56 5.58 6.61 -1.90
CA SER A 56 6.42 5.50 -2.34
C SER A 56 6.90 4.63 -1.19
N ALA A 57 7.17 3.36 -1.50
CA ALA A 57 7.74 2.39 -0.58
C ALA A 57 9.03 1.79 -1.15
N ARG A 58 9.96 1.42 -0.28
CA ARG A 58 11.20 0.72 -0.63
C ARG A 58 11.28 -0.58 0.15
N GLU A 59 11.45 -1.69 -0.55
CA GLU A 59 11.88 -2.94 0.07
C GLU A 59 13.39 -3.05 0.01
N TYR A 60 13.99 -3.45 1.13
CA TYR A 60 15.41 -3.69 1.23
C TYR A 60 15.67 -4.88 2.15
N LEU A 61 16.84 -5.49 1.96
CA LEU A 61 17.36 -6.58 2.77
C LEU A 61 18.69 -6.14 3.38
N LEU A 62 19.03 -6.69 4.55
CA LEU A 62 20.35 -6.49 5.14
C LEU A 62 21.26 -7.64 4.71
N ASN A 63 22.46 -7.31 4.23
CA ASN A 63 23.49 -8.33 3.95
C ASN A 63 24.14 -8.81 5.27
N SER A 64 25.10 -9.74 5.17
CA SER A 64 25.83 -10.27 6.35
C SER A 64 26.70 -9.24 7.09
N LYS A 65 26.95 -8.07 6.48
CA LYS A 65 27.67 -6.94 7.08
C LYS A 65 26.74 -5.89 7.68
N GLY A 66 25.43 -6.04 7.49
CA GLY A 66 24.42 -5.06 7.92
C GLY A 66 24.16 -3.94 6.91
N ASP A 67 24.70 -4.00 5.69
CA ASP A 67 24.40 -3.00 4.66
C ASP A 67 23.02 -3.25 4.03
N GLU A 68 22.31 -2.17 3.72
CA GLU A 68 21.05 -2.23 2.98
C GLU A 68 21.28 -2.53 1.50
N ILE A 69 20.66 -3.60 1.01
CA ILE A 69 20.53 -3.90 -0.41
C ILE A 69 19.08 -3.62 -0.80
N THR A 70 18.87 -2.62 -1.66
CA THR A 70 17.53 -2.31 -2.17
C THR A 70 17.06 -3.40 -3.12
N SER A 71 15.89 -3.97 -2.85
CA SER A 71 15.27 -4.99 -3.70
C SER A 71 14.37 -4.35 -4.75
N PHE A 72 13.51 -3.41 -4.33
CA PHE A 72 12.65 -2.66 -5.24
C PHE A 72 12.13 -1.36 -4.62
N ILE A 73 11.72 -0.44 -5.49
CA ILE A 73 11.03 0.81 -5.14
C ILE A 73 9.65 0.79 -5.84
N ILE A 74 8.60 1.09 -5.09
CA ILE A 74 7.21 1.10 -5.57
C ILE A 74 6.65 2.50 -5.42
N GLU A 75 6.22 3.07 -6.55
CA GLU A 75 5.66 4.43 -6.65
C GLU A 75 4.24 4.45 -7.24
N LYS A 76 3.69 3.27 -7.57
CA LYS A 76 2.36 3.10 -8.17
C LYS A 76 1.55 2.11 -7.35
N ILE A 77 0.24 2.08 -7.60
CA ILE A 77 -0.71 1.14 -7.01
C ILE A 77 -0.31 -0.29 -7.39
N ILE A 78 0.46 -0.91 -6.50
CA ILE A 78 0.88 -2.29 -6.54
C ILE A 78 0.51 -2.90 -5.20
N PHE A 79 0.01 -4.13 -5.23
CA PHE A 79 -0.30 -4.85 -4.00
C PHE A 79 0.99 -5.27 -3.27
N LEU A 80 1.07 -4.86 -2.02
CA LEU A 80 2.09 -5.24 -1.04
C LEU A 80 1.52 -6.29 -0.08
N ARG A 81 2.36 -7.21 0.36
CA ARG A 81 2.05 -8.07 1.51
C ARG A 81 2.55 -7.38 2.77
N ILE A 82 1.66 -7.08 3.70
CA ILE A 82 1.97 -6.32 4.92
C ILE A 82 1.49 -7.03 6.20
N TRP A 83 2.13 -6.66 7.31
CA TRP A 83 1.91 -7.11 8.70
C TRP A 83 2.15 -8.58 8.94
#